data_AF-A0A095Y9E9-F1
#
_entry.id   AF-A0A095Y9E9-F1
#
_cell.length_a   1.000
_cell.length_b   1.000
_cell.length_c   1.000
_cell.angle_alpha   90.00
_cell.angle_beta   90.00
_cell.angle_gamma   90.00
#
_symmetry.space_group_name_H-M   'P 1'
#
loop_
_entity.id
_entity.type
_entity.pdbx_description
1 polymer ?
#
loop_
_entity_poly.entity_id
_entity_poly.type
_entity_poly.pdbx_seq_one_letter_code
_entity_poly.pdbx_strand_id
1 'polypeptide(L)'
;MAAPVVRGIIALWLEAGPTLTMRDCLEAFEATCHRREASITYPTNYEDYGETDAWAWLSYILEHEGMDLRGVNVSTFDIRCVYTVDGRRVGMNVENLPWGEYIRDVKKFIVAH
;
A
#
# COMPACT_ATOMS: atom_id res chain seq x y z
N MET A 1 -2.32 6.38 15.69
CA MET A 1 -1.98 5.08 15.05
C MET A 1 -1.36 5.21 13.64
N ALA A 2 -1.24 6.41 13.04
CA ALA A 2 -0.70 6.58 11.69
C ALA A 2 0.81 6.35 11.54
N ALA A 3 1.62 6.77 12.52
CA ALA A 3 3.08 6.63 12.48
C ALA A 3 3.60 5.19 12.22
N PRO A 4 3.08 4.12 12.88
CA PRO A 4 3.50 2.75 12.56
C PRO A 4 3.08 2.28 11.17
N VAL A 5 1.96 2.81 10.62
CA VAL A 5 1.53 2.50 9.25
C VAL A 5 2.54 3.09 8.27
N VAL A 6 2.82 4.39 8.36
CA VAL A 6 3.79 5.06 7.49
C VAL A 6 5.16 4.41 7.59
N ARG A 7 5.62 4.06 8.79
CA ARG A 7 6.87 3.31 8.99
C ARG A 7 6.87 1.96 8.25
N GLY A 8 5.77 1.22 8.31
CA GLY A 8 5.63 -0.06 7.61
C GLY A 8 5.74 0.11 6.10
N ILE A 9 5.13 1.15 5.54
CA ILE A 9 5.23 1.39 4.10
C ILE A 9 6.66 1.81 3.72
N ILE A 10 7.33 2.64 4.53
CA ILE A 10 8.77 2.98 4.33
C ILE A 10 9.66 1.75 4.34
N ALA A 11 9.39 0.79 5.23
CA ALA A 11 10.13 -0.46 5.27
C ALA A 11 9.96 -1.27 3.97
N LEU A 12 8.76 -1.34 3.41
CA LEU A 12 8.50 -2.02 2.14
C LEU A 12 9.21 -1.34 0.96
N TRP A 13 9.32 -0.02 0.97
CA TRP A 13 10.10 0.69 -0.05
C TRP A 13 11.58 0.45 0.06
N LEU A 14 12.13 0.45 1.27
CA LEU A 14 13.54 0.12 1.49
C LEU A 14 13.86 -1.34 1.11
N GLU A 15 12.88 -2.24 1.22
CA GLU A 15 13.02 -3.61 0.72
C GLU A 15 13.13 -3.65 -0.81
N ALA A 16 12.37 -2.80 -1.53
CA ALA A 16 12.43 -2.71 -2.98
C ALA A 16 13.63 -1.88 -3.51
N GLY A 17 14.01 -0.82 -2.80
CA GLY A 17 15.05 0.13 -3.14
C GLY A 17 15.89 0.48 -1.90
N PRO A 18 16.94 -0.28 -1.58
CA PRO A 18 17.72 -0.10 -0.35
C PRO A 18 18.58 1.18 -0.34
N THR A 19 18.70 1.85 -1.49
CA THR A 19 19.38 3.15 -1.65
C THR A 19 18.48 4.35 -1.39
N LEU A 20 17.19 4.13 -1.12
CA LEU A 20 16.20 5.18 -0.90
C LEU A 20 16.64 6.13 0.23
N THR A 21 16.72 7.41 -0.09
CA THR A 21 17.10 8.45 0.87
C THR A 21 15.87 9.15 1.44
N MET A 22 16.05 9.86 2.56
CA MET A 22 15.00 10.71 3.13
C MET A 22 14.48 11.75 2.13
N ARG A 23 15.36 12.28 1.27
CA ARG A 23 14.98 13.27 0.27
C ARG A 23 14.05 12.67 -0.77
N ASP A 24 14.35 11.45 -1.23
CA ASP A 24 13.52 10.75 -2.21
C ASP A 24 12.12 10.47 -1.64
N CYS A 25 12.03 10.15 -0.34
CA CYS A 25 10.75 10.03 0.35
C CYS A 25 9.95 11.33 0.34
N LEU A 26 10.60 12.48 0.60
CA LEU A 26 9.93 13.78 0.63
C LEU A 26 9.47 14.22 -0.77
N GLU A 27 10.33 14.06 -1.78
CA GLU A 27 10.00 14.36 -3.18
C GLU A 27 8.79 13.54 -3.64
N ALA A 28 8.75 12.27 -3.25
CA ALA A 28 7.65 11.41 -3.60
C ALA A 28 6.36 11.72 -2.82
N PHE A 29 6.44 12.10 -1.54
CA PHE A 29 5.27 12.62 -0.82
C PHE A 29 4.70 13.88 -1.49
N GLU A 30 5.57 14.79 -1.91
CA GLU A 30 5.15 16.00 -2.62
C GLU A 30 4.44 15.68 -3.94
N ALA A 31 4.93 14.67 -4.67
CA ALA A 31 4.40 14.24 -5.96
C ALA A 31 3.10 13.41 -5.87
N THR A 32 2.88 12.68 -4.77
CA THR A 32 1.86 11.61 -4.73
C THR A 32 0.79 11.74 -3.65
N CYS A 33 1.01 12.56 -2.61
CA CYS A 33 -0.01 12.76 -1.57
C CYS A 33 -1.26 13.47 -2.12
N HIS A 34 -2.43 12.98 -1.69
CA HIS A 34 -3.71 13.58 -2.02
C HIS A 34 -3.91 14.89 -1.25
N ARG A 35 -4.10 15.97 -2.00
CA ARG A 35 -4.35 17.31 -1.46
C ARG A 35 -5.85 17.56 -1.41
N ARG A 36 -6.41 17.73 -0.20
CA ARG A 36 -7.86 17.93 -0.02
C ARG A 36 -8.33 19.27 -0.54
N GLU A 37 -7.53 20.32 -0.33
CA GLU A 37 -7.87 21.68 -0.75
C GLU A 37 -6.95 22.16 -1.87
N ALA A 38 -7.43 22.19 -3.11
CA ALA A 38 -6.62 22.64 -4.24
C ALA A 38 -6.23 24.14 -4.18
N SER A 39 -6.90 24.94 -3.33
CA SER A 39 -6.71 26.38 -3.22
C SER A 39 -5.56 26.80 -2.30
N ILE A 40 -4.95 25.87 -1.55
CA ILE A 40 -3.84 26.16 -0.64
C ILE A 40 -2.53 25.61 -1.20
N THR A 41 -1.42 26.26 -0.83
CA THR A 41 -0.08 25.78 -1.18
C THR A 41 0.39 24.79 -0.14
N TYR A 42 0.74 23.59 -0.59
CA TYR A 42 1.36 22.55 0.24
C TYR A 42 2.89 22.65 0.13
N PRO A 43 3.66 22.31 1.19
CA PRO A 43 3.19 21.75 2.45
C PRO A 43 2.57 22.76 3.42
N THR A 44 1.65 22.31 4.27
CA THR A 44 0.99 23.12 5.31
C THR A 44 1.32 22.62 6.71
N ASN A 45 1.19 23.47 7.73
CA ASN A 45 1.39 23.04 9.12
C ASN A 45 0.32 22.05 9.64
N TYR A 46 -0.77 21.83 8.90
CA TYR A 46 -1.87 20.97 9.33
C TYR A 46 -1.84 19.60 8.63
N GLU A 47 -1.64 19.58 7.32
CA GLU A 47 -1.67 18.37 6.51
C GLU A 47 -0.31 18.00 5.91
N ASP A 48 0.73 18.81 6.15
CA ASP A 48 2.05 18.65 5.56
C ASP A 48 1.92 18.54 4.03
N TYR A 49 2.35 17.44 3.40
CA TYR A 49 2.20 17.17 1.97
C TYR A 49 0.81 16.66 1.54
N GLY A 50 -0.08 16.36 2.49
CA GLY A 50 -1.43 15.83 2.25
C GLY A 50 -1.61 14.39 2.73
N GLU A 51 -2.69 13.75 2.29
CA GLU A 51 -3.02 12.37 2.64
C GLU A 51 -2.15 11.37 1.85
N THR A 52 -1.42 10.51 2.56
CA THR A 52 -0.49 9.56 1.93
C THR A 52 -1.22 8.48 1.13
N ASP A 53 -0.84 8.32 -0.13
CA ASP A 53 -1.21 7.19 -0.98
C ASP A 53 -0.05 6.20 -1.09
N ALA A 54 -0.15 5.10 -0.37
CA ALA A 54 0.90 4.08 -0.31
C ALA A 54 1.22 3.47 -1.68
N TRP A 55 0.21 3.33 -2.55
CA TRP A 55 0.38 2.74 -3.87
C TRP A 55 1.00 3.73 -4.85
N ALA A 56 0.48 4.96 -4.89
CA ALA A 56 1.02 6.00 -5.76
C ALA A 56 2.49 6.28 -5.43
N TRP A 57 2.84 6.29 -4.14
CA TRP A 57 4.23 6.45 -3.74
C TRP A 57 5.11 5.25 -4.14
N LEU A 58 4.72 4.00 -3.83
CA LEU A 58 5.49 2.82 -4.26
C LEU A 58 5.75 2.86 -5.77
N SER A 59 4.72 3.21 -6.54
CA SER A 59 4.82 3.31 -8.00
C SER A 59 5.86 4.35 -8.42
N TYR A 60 5.82 5.54 -7.83
CA TYR A 60 6.77 6.61 -8.08
C TYR A 60 8.23 6.18 -7.82
N ILE A 61 8.50 5.50 -6.69
CA ILE A 61 9.86 5.01 -6.38
C ILE A 61 10.30 3.97 -7.41
N LEU A 62 9.47 2.96 -7.66
CA LEU A 62 9.84 1.85 -8.55
C LEU A 62 10.11 2.34 -9.97
N GLU A 63 9.32 3.30 -10.46
CA GLU A 63 9.54 3.95 -11.75
C GLU A 63 10.84 4.75 -11.78
N HIS A 64 11.16 5.49 -10.71
CA HIS A 64 12.43 6.22 -10.58
C HIS A 64 13.67 5.31 -10.50
N GLU A 65 13.52 4.10 -9.98
CA GLU A 65 14.53 3.03 -10.00
C GLU A 65 14.59 2.27 -11.35
N GLY A 66 13.77 2.68 -12.34
CA GLY A 66 13.76 2.13 -13.69
C GLY A 66 12.97 0.82 -13.85
N MET A 67 12.13 0.46 -12.88
CA MET A 67 11.25 -0.71 -12.99
C MET A 67 10.00 -0.39 -13.81
N ASP A 68 9.61 -1.30 -14.70
CA ASP A 68 8.39 -1.17 -15.51
C ASP A 68 7.18 -1.79 -14.79
N LEU A 69 6.20 -0.96 -14.45
CA LEU A 69 4.99 -1.36 -13.72
C LEU A 69 3.84 -1.79 -14.63
N ARG A 70 4.00 -1.78 -15.96
CA ARG A 70 2.93 -2.10 -16.94
C ARG A 70 2.29 -3.49 -16.77
N GLY A 71 2.96 -4.42 -16.08
CA GLY A 71 2.44 -5.75 -15.77
C GLY A 71 1.83 -5.92 -14.37
N VAL A 72 1.91 -4.90 -13.51
CA VAL A 72 1.42 -4.99 -12.13
C VAL A 72 -0.09 -4.78 -12.12
N ASN A 73 -0.82 -5.89 -11.94
CA ASN A 73 -2.26 -5.82 -11.72
C ASN A 73 -2.52 -5.46 -10.27
N VAL A 74 -2.88 -4.19 -10.02
CA VAL A 74 -3.47 -3.78 -8.75
C VAL A 74 -4.88 -4.34 -8.72
N SER A 75 -5.01 -5.56 -8.20
CA SER A 75 -6.33 -6.14 -7.99
C SER A 75 -7.07 -5.27 -6.98
N THR A 76 -8.17 -4.66 -7.42
CA THR A 76 -9.13 -4.09 -6.48
C THR A 76 -9.55 -5.20 -5.52
N PHE A 77 -9.58 -4.89 -4.22
CA PHE A 77 -10.00 -5.84 -3.20
C PHE A 77 -11.44 -6.26 -3.49
N ASP A 78 -11.64 -7.41 -4.12
CA ASP A 78 -12.97 -7.98 -4.31
C ASP A 78 -13.41 -8.59 -2.98
N ILE A 79 -14.45 -8.01 -2.37
CA ILE A 79 -15.03 -8.43 -1.10
C ILE A 79 -15.49 -9.90 -1.10
N ARG A 80 -15.70 -10.50 -2.28
CA ARG A 80 -16.08 -11.91 -2.44
C ARG A 80 -14.87 -12.85 -2.40
N CYS A 81 -13.68 -12.33 -2.66
CA CYS A 81 -12.46 -13.12 -2.65
C CYS A 81 -11.93 -13.34 -1.23
N VAL A 82 -11.26 -14.47 -1.05
CA VAL A 82 -10.49 -14.79 0.14
C VAL A 82 -9.02 -14.53 -0.17
N TYR A 83 -8.35 -13.94 0.81
CA TYR A 83 -6.93 -13.64 0.77
C TYR A 83 -6.23 -14.29 1.96
N THR A 84 -4.97 -14.66 1.80
CA THR A 84 -4.09 -14.95 2.94
C THR A 84 -3.81 -13.67 3.73
N VAL A 85 -3.24 -13.80 4.93
CA VAL A 85 -2.85 -12.65 5.76
C VAL A 85 -1.80 -11.77 5.07
N ASP A 86 -0.95 -12.34 4.22
CA ASP A 86 0.01 -11.62 3.36
C ASP A 86 -0.62 -11.05 2.07
N GLY A 87 -1.93 -11.14 1.91
CA GLY A 87 -2.68 -10.46 0.84
C GLY A 87 -2.79 -11.22 -0.49
N ARG A 88 -2.32 -12.48 -0.56
CA ARG A 88 -2.46 -13.30 -1.79
C ARG A 88 -3.88 -13.81 -1.93
N ARG A 89 -4.51 -13.61 -3.08
CA ARG A 89 -5.84 -14.15 -3.39
C ARG A 89 -5.78 -15.68 -3.50
N VAL A 90 -6.61 -16.38 -2.73
CA VAL A 90 -6.70 -17.85 -2.71
C VAL A 90 -8.01 -18.40 -3.31
N GLY A 91 -8.93 -17.53 -3.71
CA GLY A 91 -10.17 -17.92 -4.40
C GLY A 91 -11.40 -17.23 -3.84
N MET A 92 -12.57 -17.81 -4.06
CA MET A 92 -13.86 -17.32 -3.52
C MET A 92 -14.54 -18.35 -2.59
N ASN A 93 -14.09 -19.61 -2.58
CA ASN A 93 -14.67 -20.66 -1.74
C ASN A 93 -13.76 -20.94 -0.55
N VAL A 94 -14.35 -21.01 0.65
CA VAL A 94 -13.65 -21.29 1.92
C VAL A 94 -13.52 -22.79 2.19
N GLU A 95 -14.41 -23.61 1.64
CA GLU A 95 -14.55 -25.04 1.95
C GLU A 95 -13.32 -25.87 1.57
N ASN A 96 -12.54 -25.42 0.57
CA ASN A 96 -11.35 -26.11 0.10
C ASN A 96 -10.05 -25.49 0.61
N LEU A 97 -10.13 -24.52 1.53
CA LEU A 97 -8.94 -23.88 2.07
C LEU A 97 -8.34 -24.72 3.21
N PRO A 98 -7.01 -24.90 3.24
CA PRO A 98 -6.36 -25.57 4.35
C PRO A 98 -6.54 -24.81 5.66
N TRP A 99 -6.36 -25.49 6.79
CA TRP A 99 -6.36 -24.88 8.11
C TRP A 99 -5.45 -23.65 8.15
N GLY A 100 -5.99 -22.52 8.60
CA GLY A 100 -5.22 -21.27 8.61
C GLY A 100 -6.05 -20.02 8.81
N GLU A 101 -5.34 -18.88 8.79
CA GLU A 101 -5.90 -17.55 8.93
C GLU A 101 -6.05 -16.88 7.56
N TYR A 102 -7.21 -16.26 7.34
CA TYR A 102 -7.56 -15.66 6.06
C TYR A 102 -8.29 -14.33 6.26
N ILE A 103 -8.36 -13.54 5.19
CA ILE A 103 -9.04 -12.25 5.14
C ILE A 103 -10.11 -12.30 4.04
N ARG A 104 -11.32 -11.84 4.34
CA ARG A 104 -12.38 -11.55 3.37
C ARG A 104 -13.11 -10.31 3.83
N ASP A 105 -13.42 -9.40 2.91
CA ASP A 105 -14.15 -8.16 3.25
C ASP A 105 -13.50 -7.40 4.43
N VAL A 106 -12.16 -7.30 4.40
CA VAL A 106 -11.34 -6.65 5.44
C VAL A 106 -11.47 -7.31 6.84
N LYS A 107 -12.14 -8.46 6.94
CA LYS A 107 -12.31 -9.20 8.18
C LYS A 107 -11.47 -10.46 8.16
N LYS A 108 -10.68 -10.64 9.23
CA LYS A 108 -9.92 -11.86 9.49
C LYS A 108 -10.86 -12.97 9.96
N PHE A 109 -10.64 -14.19 9.49
CA PHE A 109 -11.33 -15.40 9.96
C PHE A 109 -10.37 -16.60 9.95
N ILE A 110 -10.76 -17.67 10.66
CA ILE A 110 -10.00 -18.92 10.75
C ILE A 110 -10.80 -20.03 10.06
N VAL A 111 -10.11 -20.81 9.22
CA VAL A 111 -10.64 -22.05 8.66
C VAL A 111 -10.10 -23.19 9.51
N ALA A 112 -10.96 -24.03 10.10
CA ALA A 112 -10.58 -25.10 11.05
C ALA A 112 -11.47 -26.36 11.00
N HIS A 113 -12.01 -26.66 9.83
CA HIS A 113 -12.78 -27.88 9.60
C HIS A 113 -11.87 -29.11 9.45
#